data_AF-J3LJI7-F1
#
_entry.id   AF-J3LJI7-F1
#
_cell.length_a   1.000
_cell.length_b   1.000
_cell.length_c   1.000
_cell.angle_alpha   90.00
_cell.angle_beta   90.00
_cell.angle_gamma   90.00
#
_symmetry.space_group_name_H-M   'P 1'
#
loop_
_entity.id
_entity.type
_entity.pdbx_description
1 polymer ?
#
loop_
_entity_poly.entity_id
_entity_poly.type
_entity_poly.pdbx_seq_one_letter_code
_entity_poly.pdbx_strand_id
1 'polypeptide(L)'
;MDSLIGKFNFTATAAAAAANGAGLGPNRFSLEFGSGEFTTVEMKKIMADEKLAEMALADPKRVKRVLANRQSAARSKERKMRYIAELEQKVQILQSEATKLSTQVTILQRDSAGLATQNNELKFRLQAMEQQAHLRDALNEALTTEVQRLKLATAELGDTCSSSGLVQQIQLNTQNQMFQLQQPQQAIPFYQLQQTQQNGAAKNNEANE
;
A
#
# COMPACT_ATOMS: atom_id res chain seq x y z
N MET A 1 -11.35 9.14 9.46
CA MET A 1 -11.14 7.68 9.55
C MET A 1 -9.69 7.48 9.93
N ASP A 2 -9.42 6.47 10.76
CA ASP A 2 -8.12 6.00 11.24
C ASP A 2 -7.50 6.68 12.48
N SER A 3 -7.99 6.23 13.63
CA SER A 3 -7.17 6.11 14.84
C SER A 3 -7.44 4.74 15.47
N LEU A 4 -6.68 3.73 15.03
CA LEU A 4 -6.60 2.40 15.65
C LEU A 4 -5.16 2.17 16.12
N ILE A 5 -4.81 2.80 17.24
CA ILE A 5 -3.65 2.38 18.04
C ILE A 5 -4.18 1.58 19.23
N GLY A 6 -3.76 0.31 19.26
CA GLY A 6 -4.20 -0.71 20.21
C GLY A 6 -3.93 -0.33 21.67
N LYS A 7 -5.00 -0.34 22.45
CA LYS A 7 -4.94 -0.30 23.92
C LYS A 7 -4.55 -1.70 24.42
N PHE A 8 -3.32 -1.84 24.89
CA PHE A 8 -2.92 -3.03 25.67
C PHE A 8 -3.35 -2.83 27.13
N ASN A 9 -4.40 -3.54 27.54
CA ASN A 9 -4.81 -3.67 28.94
C ASN A 9 -4.01 -4.78 29.62
N PHE A 10 -3.21 -4.44 30.63
CA PHE A 10 -2.69 -5.42 31.59
C PHE A 10 -3.68 -5.56 32.75
N THR A 11 -4.48 -6.63 32.74
CA THR A 11 -5.29 -7.03 33.89
C THR A 11 -4.38 -7.69 34.93
N ALA A 12 -4.15 -7.00 36.05
CA ALA A 12 -3.52 -7.57 37.23
C ALA A 12 -4.52 -8.50 37.94
N THR A 13 -4.29 -9.81 37.87
CA THR A 13 -5.01 -10.81 38.67
C THR A 13 -4.28 -10.96 40.01
N ALA A 14 -4.77 -10.29 41.05
CA ALA A 14 -4.39 -10.56 42.42
C ALA A 14 -5.51 -11.35 43.09
N ALA A 15 -5.29 -12.65 43.31
CA ALA A 15 -6.14 -13.49 44.14
C ALA A 15 -5.26 -14.38 45.05
N ALA A 16 -5.26 -13.97 46.32
CA ALA A 16 -5.12 -14.70 47.59
C ALA A 16 -4.46 -16.10 47.63
N ALA A 17 -3.49 -16.24 48.54
CA ALA A 17 -3.41 -17.38 49.45
C ALA A 17 -2.85 -16.94 50.81
N ALA A 18 -3.51 -17.38 51.88
CA ALA A 18 -3.41 -16.88 53.24
C ALA A 18 -2.44 -17.65 54.15
N ALA A 19 -2.12 -17.00 55.27
CA ALA A 19 -1.76 -17.53 56.59
C ALA A 19 -0.45 -18.34 56.75
N ASN A 20 0.48 -17.82 57.56
CA ASN A 20 0.70 -18.29 58.94
C ASN A 20 1.65 -17.34 59.69
N GLY A 21 1.36 -17.10 60.96
CA GLY A 21 1.96 -16.04 61.77
C GLY A 21 3.32 -16.38 62.39
N ALA A 22 4.02 -15.30 62.75
CA ALA A 22 4.74 -15.12 64.00
C ALA A 22 5.36 -13.72 63.94
N GLY A 23 5.08 -12.89 64.94
CA GLY A 23 5.67 -11.56 65.05
C GLY A 23 7.19 -11.62 65.20
N LEU A 24 7.83 -10.48 64.92
CA LEU A 24 8.98 -9.89 65.64
C LEU A 24 9.64 -8.79 64.78
N GLY A 25 9.39 -7.52 65.13
CA GLY A 25 10.28 -6.35 65.04
C GLY A 25 10.79 -5.84 63.67
N PRO A 26 10.68 -4.53 63.36
CA PRO A 26 11.35 -3.91 62.23
C PRO A 26 12.77 -3.48 62.64
N ASN A 27 13.62 -4.42 63.03
CA ASN A 27 15.06 -4.18 63.24
C ASN A 27 15.81 -5.50 63.47
N ARG A 28 15.81 -6.37 62.46
CA ARG A 28 16.88 -7.35 62.29
C ARG A 28 17.60 -7.07 60.98
N PHE A 29 18.27 -5.91 60.92
CA PHE A 29 19.58 -5.84 60.26
C PHE A 29 20.52 -6.77 61.07
N SER A 30 20.26 -8.08 60.99
CA SER A 30 21.15 -9.10 61.56
C SER A 30 22.32 -9.18 60.62
N LEU A 31 23.33 -8.36 60.90
CA LEU A 31 24.70 -8.57 60.50
C LEU A 31 25.18 -9.89 61.12
N GLU A 32 24.68 -11.01 60.61
CA GLU A 32 25.25 -12.34 60.83
C GLU A 32 26.10 -12.69 59.59
N PHE A 33 26.95 -11.75 59.21
CA PHE A 33 28.05 -12.00 58.27
C PHE A 33 29.20 -12.59 59.09
N GLY A 34 29.01 -13.83 59.56
CA GLY A 34 29.85 -14.42 60.59
C GLY A 34 29.97 -15.94 60.51
N SER A 35 29.53 -16.56 59.42
CA SER A 35 29.92 -17.93 59.05
C SER A 35 29.90 -18.04 57.53
N GLY A 36 30.95 -18.64 56.96
CA GLY A 36 31.09 -18.88 55.52
C GLY A 36 30.14 -19.95 55.02
N GLU A 37 28.84 -19.77 55.18
CA GLU A 37 27.86 -20.68 54.58
C GLU A 37 27.80 -20.42 53.07
N PHE A 38 28.54 -21.27 52.37
CA PHE A 38 28.37 -21.54 50.96
C PHE A 38 27.13 -22.41 50.79
N THR A 39 26.32 -22.11 49.78
CA THR A 39 25.24 -23.03 49.37
C THR A 39 25.82 -24.36 48.91
N THR A 40 25.02 -25.43 48.88
CA THR A 40 25.45 -26.74 48.37
C THR A 40 26.03 -26.67 46.95
N VAL A 41 25.52 -25.76 46.12
CA VAL A 41 26.02 -25.50 44.76
C VAL A 41 27.36 -24.77 44.78
N GLU A 42 27.54 -23.80 45.67
CA GLU A 42 28.81 -23.09 45.83
C GLU A 42 29.89 -24.00 46.43
N MET A 43 29.57 -24.83 47.43
CA MET A 43 30.48 -25.83 47.97
C MET A 43 30.99 -26.77 46.88
N LYS A 44 30.10 -27.30 46.04
CA LYS A 44 30.50 -28.13 44.89
C LYS A 44 31.45 -27.38 43.93
N LYS A 45 31.20 -26.11 43.66
CA LYS A 45 32.07 -25.27 42.80
C LYS A 45 33.43 -25.01 43.42
N ILE A 46 33.48 -24.84 44.74
CA ILE A 46 34.72 -24.62 45.49
C ILE A 46 35.53 -25.91 45.52
N MET A 47 34.92 -27.05 45.84
CA MET A 47 35.60 -28.36 45.88
C MET A 47 36.11 -28.79 44.50
N ALA A 48 35.49 -28.33 43.41
CA ALA A 48 35.91 -28.62 42.05
C ALA A 48 37.09 -27.74 41.56
N ASP A 49 37.42 -26.63 42.25
CA ASP A 49 38.45 -25.68 41.86
C ASP A 49 39.45 -25.55 43.02
N GLU A 50 40.60 -26.23 42.89
CA GLU A 50 41.65 -26.31 43.94
C GLU A 50 42.05 -24.91 44.45
N LYS A 51 42.12 -23.91 43.57
CA LYS A 51 42.44 -22.53 43.94
C LYS A 51 41.32 -21.86 44.74
N LEU A 52 40.06 -22.17 44.43
CA LEU A 52 38.94 -21.67 45.24
C LEU A 52 38.85 -22.38 46.58
N ALA A 53 39.18 -23.68 46.65
CA ALA A 53 39.22 -24.43 47.89
C ALA A 53 40.30 -23.89 48.84
N GLU A 54 41.53 -23.70 48.37
CA GLU A 54 42.61 -23.07 49.13
C GLU A 54 42.25 -21.64 49.57
N MET A 55 41.67 -20.84 48.67
CA MET A 55 41.25 -19.48 49.00
C MET A 55 40.08 -19.46 49.99
N ALA A 56 39.23 -20.48 50.02
CA ALA A 56 38.12 -20.56 50.97
C ALA A 56 38.60 -20.88 52.39
N LEU A 57 39.69 -21.64 52.52
CA LEU A 57 40.36 -21.89 53.80
C LEU A 57 41.04 -20.62 54.34
N ALA A 58 41.60 -19.78 53.45
CA ALA A 58 42.27 -18.53 53.82
C ALA A 58 41.32 -17.34 54.02
N ASP A 59 40.37 -17.13 53.10
CA ASP A 59 39.39 -16.03 53.11
C ASP A 59 38.05 -16.45 52.43
N PRO A 60 37.09 -17.01 53.21
CA PRO A 60 35.81 -17.45 52.67
C PRO A 60 34.94 -16.29 52.15
N LYS A 61 35.11 -15.06 52.68
CA LYS A 61 34.39 -13.86 52.21
C LYS A 61 34.82 -13.47 50.81
N ARG A 62 36.13 -13.56 50.51
CA ARG A 62 36.65 -13.32 49.16
C ARG A 62 36.09 -14.33 48.16
N VAL A 63 36.08 -15.62 48.49
CA VAL A 63 35.51 -16.67 47.62
C VAL A 63 34.03 -16.42 47.34
N LYS A 64 33.24 -16.05 48.36
CA LYS A 64 31.83 -15.69 48.18
C LYS A 64 31.64 -14.53 47.20
N ARG A 65 32.49 -13.49 47.26
CA ARG A 65 32.50 -12.39 46.29
C ARG A 65 32.86 -12.84 44.87
N VAL A 66 33.85 -13.72 44.73
CA VAL A 66 34.24 -14.27 43.42
C VAL A 66 33.10 -15.05 42.79
N LEU A 67 32.44 -15.93 43.56
CA LEU A 67 31.32 -16.72 43.06
C LEU A 67 30.12 -15.84 42.69
N ALA A 68 29.79 -14.84 43.49
CA ALA A 68 28.74 -13.87 43.19
C ALA A 68 29.04 -13.07 41.92
N ASN A 69 30.28 -12.60 41.73
CA ASN A 69 30.69 -11.88 40.52
C ASN A 69 30.71 -12.79 39.28
N ARG A 70 31.20 -14.03 39.40
CA ARG A 70 31.13 -15.03 38.32
C ARG A 70 29.66 -15.25 37.90
N GLN A 71 28.74 -15.37 38.86
CA GLN A 71 27.32 -15.55 38.58
C GLN A 71 26.69 -14.31 37.91
N SER A 72 26.99 -13.10 38.38
CA SER A 72 26.44 -11.87 37.80
C SER A 72 27.03 -11.58 36.41
N ALA A 73 28.31 -11.87 36.19
CA ALA A 73 28.96 -11.81 34.88
C ALA A 73 28.33 -12.81 33.89
N ALA A 74 28.09 -14.05 34.33
CA ALA A 74 27.40 -15.06 33.51
C ALA A 74 25.99 -14.60 33.09
N ARG A 75 25.18 -14.11 34.04
CA ARG A 75 23.84 -13.55 33.75
C ARG A 75 23.90 -12.34 32.82
N SER A 76 24.92 -11.49 32.97
CA SER A 76 25.08 -10.31 32.12
C SER A 76 25.45 -10.68 30.69
N LYS A 77 26.36 -11.66 30.51
CA LYS A 77 26.68 -12.22 29.20
C LYS A 77 25.45 -12.86 28.56
N GLU A 78 24.70 -13.64 29.32
CA GLU A 78 23.48 -14.31 28.86
C GLU A 78 22.41 -13.30 28.39
N ARG A 79 22.15 -12.25 29.17
CA ARG A 79 21.26 -11.15 28.75
C ARG A 79 21.73 -10.48 27.47
N LYS A 80 23.03 -10.17 27.38
CA LYS A 80 23.60 -9.54 26.17
C LYS A 80 23.46 -10.46 24.94
N MET A 81 23.72 -11.76 25.11
CA MET A 81 23.55 -12.74 24.03
C MET A 81 22.09 -12.84 23.56
N ARG A 82 21.13 -12.87 24.48
CA ARG A 82 19.69 -12.84 24.12
C ARG A 82 19.32 -11.58 23.36
N TYR A 83 19.75 -10.41 23.85
CA TYR A 83 19.47 -9.14 23.20
C TYR A 83 20.05 -9.08 21.78
N ILE A 84 21.27 -9.59 21.57
CA ILE A 84 21.87 -9.68 20.23
C ILE A 84 21.02 -10.58 19.33
N ALA A 85 20.64 -11.77 19.77
CA ALA A 85 19.81 -12.69 18.98
C ALA A 85 18.42 -12.11 18.65
N GLU A 86 17.79 -11.41 19.60
CA GLU A 86 16.52 -10.71 19.39
C GLU A 86 16.65 -9.61 18.33
N LEU A 87 17.74 -8.84 18.37
CA LEU A 87 18.02 -7.82 17.35
C LEU A 87 18.27 -8.43 15.97
N GLU A 88 19.05 -9.51 15.89
CA GLU A 88 19.31 -10.23 14.64
C GLU A 88 18.00 -10.77 14.03
N GLN A 89 17.15 -11.37 14.85
CA GLN A 89 15.83 -11.84 14.43
C GLN A 89 14.95 -10.67 13.96
N LYS A 90 14.95 -9.54 14.67
CA LYS A 90 14.18 -8.34 14.29
C LYS A 90 14.64 -7.77 12.94
N VAL A 91 15.95 -7.74 12.70
CA VAL A 91 16.51 -7.31 11.41
C VAL A 91 16.03 -8.24 10.28
N GLN A 92 16.09 -9.55 10.48
CA GLN A 92 15.62 -10.52 9.48
C GLN A 92 14.12 -10.36 9.18
N ILE A 93 13.28 -10.18 10.20
CA ILE A 93 11.84 -9.95 10.04
C ILE A 93 11.60 -8.66 9.24
N LEU A 94 12.21 -7.55 9.65
CA LEU A 94 12.04 -6.27 8.96
C LEU A 94 12.52 -6.32 7.50
N GLN A 95 13.62 -7.01 7.22
CA GLN A 95 14.10 -7.24 5.85
C GLN A 95 13.11 -8.06 5.01
N SER A 96 12.55 -9.13 5.58
CA SER A 96 11.52 -9.93 4.94
C SER A 96 10.25 -9.13 4.68
N GLU A 97 9.82 -8.29 5.63
CA GLU A 97 8.66 -7.40 5.48
C GLU A 97 8.91 -6.34 4.40
N ALA A 98 10.09 -5.71 4.39
CA ALA A 98 10.48 -4.76 3.37
C ALA A 98 10.46 -5.38 1.96
N THR A 99 10.98 -6.61 1.82
CA THR A 99 10.95 -7.36 0.56
C THR A 99 9.50 -7.64 0.13
N LYS A 100 8.66 -8.11 1.06
CA LYS A 100 7.24 -8.38 0.79
C LYS A 100 6.48 -7.12 0.37
N LEU A 101 6.73 -5.99 1.03
CA LEU A 101 6.13 -4.70 0.68
C LEU A 101 6.61 -4.21 -0.68
N SER A 102 7.90 -4.34 -0.99
CA SER A 102 8.47 -3.98 -2.30
C SER A 102 7.83 -4.77 -3.45
N THR A 103 7.63 -6.08 -3.27
CA THR A 103 6.90 -6.90 -4.25
C THR A 103 5.46 -6.43 -4.44
N GLN A 104 4.75 -6.09 -3.36
CA GLN A 104 3.37 -5.57 -3.44
C GLN A 104 3.30 -4.24 -4.19
N VAL A 105 4.24 -3.33 -3.93
CA VAL A 105 4.33 -2.04 -4.65
C VAL A 105 4.53 -2.28 -6.14
N THR A 106 5.43 -3.19 -6.51
CA THR A 106 5.71 -3.52 -7.92
C THR A 106 4.46 -4.05 -8.64
N ILE A 107 3.71 -4.95 -7.98
CA ILE A 107 2.46 -5.50 -8.53
C ILE A 107 1.42 -4.39 -8.72
N LEU A 108 1.20 -3.55 -7.70
CA LEU A 108 0.23 -2.47 -7.77
C LEU A 108 0.59 -1.43 -8.84
N GLN A 109 1.87 -1.10 -9.00
CA GLN A 109 2.34 -0.21 -10.07
C GLN A 109 2.05 -0.78 -11.45
N ARG A 110 2.32 -2.07 -11.66
CA ARG A 110 2.02 -2.77 -12.92
C ARG A 110 0.53 -2.79 -13.21
N ASP A 111 -0.29 -3.12 -12.21
CA ASP A 111 -1.74 -3.20 -12.35
C ASP A 111 -2.35 -1.81 -12.61
N SER A 112 -1.86 -0.78 -11.93
CA SER A 112 -2.25 0.62 -12.17
C SER A 112 -1.95 1.06 -13.60
N ALA A 113 -0.74 0.77 -14.10
CA ALA A 113 -0.39 1.07 -15.49
C ALA A 113 -1.26 0.29 -16.50
N GLY A 114 -1.58 -0.97 -16.19
CA GLY A 114 -2.50 -1.79 -16.99
C GLY A 114 -3.90 -1.18 -17.05
N LEU A 115 -4.48 -0.82 -15.91
CA LEU A 115 -5.79 -0.17 -15.81
C LEU A 115 -5.82 1.19 -16.51
N ALA A 116 -4.76 2.00 -16.39
CA ALA A 116 -4.65 3.27 -17.09
C ALA A 116 -4.68 3.09 -18.62
N THR A 117 -3.99 2.05 -19.12
CA THR A 117 -3.99 1.70 -20.55
C THR A 117 -5.39 1.28 -21.02
N GLN A 118 -6.06 0.39 -20.28
CA GLN A 118 -7.44 -0.03 -20.59
C GLN A 118 -8.42 1.14 -20.52
N ASN A 119 -8.26 2.05 -19.55
CA ASN A 119 -9.10 3.23 -19.43
C ASN A 119 -8.95 4.15 -20.65
N ASN A 120 -7.73 4.35 -21.13
CA ASN A 120 -7.47 5.14 -22.33
C ASN A 120 -8.07 4.47 -23.57
N GLU A 121 -7.94 3.16 -23.74
CA GLU A 121 -8.56 2.42 -24.84
C GLU A 121 -10.09 2.58 -24.84
N LEU A 122 -10.72 2.43 -23.67
CA LEU A 122 -12.17 2.62 -23.53
C LEU A 122 -12.60 4.06 -23.85
N LYS A 123 -11.83 5.07 -23.43
CA LYS A 123 -12.08 6.47 -23.79
C LYS A 123 -11.99 6.69 -25.30
N PHE A 124 -10.98 6.13 -25.96
CA PHE A 124 -10.85 6.22 -27.41
C PHE A 124 -12.03 5.56 -28.12
N ARG A 125 -12.44 4.37 -27.66
CA ARG A 125 -13.59 3.67 -28.23
C ARG A 125 -14.90 4.44 -28.03
N LEU A 126 -15.09 5.04 -26.86
CA LEU A 126 -16.26 5.88 -26.57
C LEU A 126 -16.32 7.08 -27.51
N GLN A 127 -15.21 7.82 -27.65
CA GLN A 127 -15.14 8.98 -28.53
C GLN A 127 -15.40 8.61 -30.01
N ALA A 128 -14.91 7.46 -30.46
CA ALA A 128 -15.18 6.97 -31.81
C ALA A 128 -16.67 6.64 -32.00
N MET A 129 -17.30 6.02 -31.01
CA MET A 129 -18.74 5.73 -31.04
C MET A 129 -19.60 6.99 -31.02
N GLU A 130 -19.21 8.02 -30.26
CA GLU A 130 -19.88 9.33 -30.23
C GLU A 130 -19.82 10.01 -31.60
N GLN A 131 -18.65 10.01 -32.26
CA GLN A 131 -18.52 10.54 -33.62
C GLN A 131 -19.39 9.77 -34.62
N GLN A 132 -19.43 8.44 -34.51
CA GLN A 132 -20.28 7.62 -35.36
C GLN A 132 -21.77 7.91 -35.14
N ALA A 133 -22.20 8.15 -33.90
CA ALA A 133 -23.57 8.54 -33.59
C ALA A 133 -23.92 9.90 -34.21
N HIS A 134 -23.07 10.90 -34.06
CA HIS A 134 -23.27 12.22 -34.68
C HIS A 134 -23.40 12.15 -36.20
N LEU A 135 -22.57 11.35 -36.87
CA LEU A 135 -22.68 11.15 -38.31
C LEU A 135 -24.02 10.49 -38.70
N ARG A 136 -24.48 9.50 -37.93
CA ARG A 136 -25.78 8.88 -38.16
C ARG A 136 -26.93 9.85 -37.97
N ASP A 137 -26.88 10.69 -36.93
CA ASP A 137 -27.91 11.68 -36.66
C ASP A 137 -27.98 12.72 -37.78
N ALA A 138 -26.83 13.23 -38.23
CA ALA A 138 -26.75 14.16 -39.36
C ALA A 138 -27.31 13.54 -40.66
N LEU A 139 -27.00 12.27 -40.93
CA LEU A 139 -27.55 11.55 -42.08
C LEU A 139 -29.07 11.34 -41.97
N ASN A 140 -29.57 11.01 -40.78
CA ASN A 140 -31.00 10.85 -40.53
C ASN A 140 -31.75 12.18 -40.69
N GLU A 141 -31.18 13.28 -40.21
CA GLU A 141 -31.73 14.63 -40.40
C GLU A 141 -31.77 14.99 -41.88
N ALA A 142 -30.66 14.84 -42.61
CA ALA A 142 -30.60 15.10 -44.05
C ALA A 142 -31.63 14.27 -44.82
N LEU A 143 -31.75 12.97 -44.54
CA LEU A 143 -32.74 12.11 -45.17
C LEU A 143 -34.18 12.55 -44.84
N THR A 144 -34.44 12.95 -43.59
CA THR A 144 -35.75 13.45 -43.17
C THR A 144 -36.11 14.73 -43.91
N THR A 145 -35.16 15.66 -44.08
CA THR A 145 -35.37 16.88 -44.86
C THR A 145 -35.65 16.58 -46.34
N GLU A 146 -34.95 15.61 -46.93
CA GLU A 146 -35.18 15.24 -48.33
C GLU A 146 -36.54 14.56 -48.53
N VAL A 147 -36.95 13.70 -47.60
CA VAL A 147 -38.31 13.11 -47.60
C VAL A 147 -39.37 14.20 -47.49
N GLN A 148 -39.19 15.21 -46.62
CA GLN A 148 -40.11 16.33 -46.52
C GLN A 148 -40.17 17.13 -47.83
N ARG A 149 -39.01 17.42 -48.44
CA ARG A 149 -38.92 18.13 -49.73
C ARG A 149 -39.65 17.37 -50.85
N LEU A 150 -39.43 16.05 -50.94
CA LEU A 150 -40.10 15.19 -51.92
C LEU A 150 -41.62 15.12 -51.70
N LYS A 151 -42.07 15.10 -50.44
CA LYS A 151 -43.50 15.16 -50.11
C LYS A 151 -44.16 16.45 -50.59
N LEU A 152 -43.51 17.60 -50.38
CA LEU A 152 -44.01 18.90 -50.87
C LEU A 152 -44.07 18.93 -52.40
N ALA A 153 -42.99 18.51 -53.08
CA ALA A 153 -42.96 18.47 -54.56
C ALA A 153 -44.04 17.54 -55.14
N THR A 154 -44.33 16.42 -54.48
CA THR A 154 -45.41 15.50 -54.91
C THR A 154 -46.80 16.10 -54.67
N ALA A 155 -47.01 16.82 -53.56
CA ALA A 155 -48.26 17.51 -53.28
C ALA A 155 -48.54 18.62 -54.31
N GLU A 156 -47.53 19.41 -54.68
CA GLU A 156 -47.65 20.45 -55.71
C GLU A 156 -47.98 19.87 -57.11
N LEU A 157 -47.44 18.69 -57.45
CA LEU A 157 -47.78 17.96 -58.67
C LEU A 157 -49.24 17.46 -58.68
N GLY A 158 -49.82 17.17 -57.51
CA GLY A 158 -51.21 16.77 -57.38
C GLY A 158 -52.20 17.89 -57.67
N ASP A 159 -51.80 19.15 -57.44
CA ASP A 159 -52.63 20.35 -57.60
C ASP A 159 -52.43 21.08 -58.93
N THR A 160 -51.38 20.79 -59.73
CA THR A 160 -51.10 21.49 -60.99
C THR A 160 -50.83 20.57 -62.19
N CYS A 161 -51.86 20.38 -63.02
CA CYS A 161 -51.72 19.94 -64.41
C CYS A 161 -51.23 21.13 -65.28
N SER A 162 -49.92 21.42 -65.28
CA SER A 162 -49.13 22.12 -66.33
C SER A 162 -47.97 22.91 -65.71
N SER A 163 -46.71 22.53 -65.96
CA SER A 163 -45.58 23.47 -66.18
C SER A 163 -44.23 22.75 -66.11
N SER A 164 -43.51 22.70 -67.23
CA SER A 164 -42.14 22.15 -67.36
C SER A 164 -41.06 22.99 -66.66
N GLY A 165 -41.36 24.16 -66.08
CA GLY A 165 -40.35 25.05 -65.50
C GLY A 165 -39.85 24.65 -64.11
N LEU A 166 -40.67 23.96 -63.31
CA LEU A 166 -40.37 23.65 -61.91
C LEU A 166 -39.35 22.50 -61.74
N VAL A 167 -39.35 21.53 -62.67
CA VAL A 167 -38.46 20.37 -62.62
C VAL A 167 -36.98 20.80 -62.68
N GLN A 168 -36.67 21.82 -63.48
CA GLN A 168 -35.31 22.32 -63.65
C GLN A 168 -34.79 23.06 -62.42
N GLN A 169 -35.67 23.73 -61.66
CA GLN A 169 -35.30 24.42 -60.43
C GLN A 169 -35.04 23.43 -59.29
N ILE A 170 -35.85 22.37 -59.19
CA ILE A 170 -35.65 21.29 -58.21
C ILE A 170 -34.29 20.63 -58.42
N GLN A 171 -33.91 20.35 -59.66
CA GLN A 171 -32.64 19.70 -59.99
C GLN A 171 -31.40 20.53 -59.58
N LEU A 172 -31.46 21.85 -59.76
CA LEU A 172 -30.38 22.77 -59.36
C LEU A 172 -30.23 22.87 -57.84
N ASN A 173 -31.34 22.79 -57.10
CA ASN A 173 -31.33 22.88 -55.64
C ASN A 173 -30.79 21.59 -55.00
N THR A 174 -31.15 20.42 -55.56
CA THR A 174 -30.59 19.12 -55.13
C THR A 174 -29.08 19.03 -55.35
N GLN A 175 -28.56 19.59 -56.45
CA GLN A 175 -27.11 19.62 -56.71
C GLN A 175 -26.34 20.48 -55.70
N ASN A 176 -26.90 21.62 -55.30
CA ASN A 176 -26.27 22.50 -54.30
C ASN A 176 -26.20 21.87 -52.91
N GLN A 177 -27.22 21.11 -52.51
CA GLN A 177 -27.24 20.47 -51.19
C GLN A 177 -26.19 19.35 -51.09
N MET A 178 -25.98 18.58 -52.18
CA MET A 178 -24.98 17.52 -52.20
C MET A 178 -23.54 18.06 -52.08
N PHE A 179 -23.28 19.24 -52.65
CA PHE A 179 -21.98 19.90 -52.55
C PHE A 179 -21.64 20.32 -51.11
N GLN A 180 -22.66 20.67 -50.30
CA GLN A 180 -22.45 21.09 -48.91
C GLN A 180 -22.08 19.93 -47.98
N LEU A 181 -22.57 18.72 -48.26
CA LEU A 181 -22.22 17.48 -47.54
C LEU A 181 -20.81 16.96 -47.85
N GLN A 182 -20.13 17.50 -48.87
CA GLN A 182 -18.81 17.03 -49.29
C GLN A 182 -17.65 17.86 -48.72
N GLN A 183 -17.90 18.80 -47.80
CA GLN A 183 -16.79 19.43 -47.08
C GLN A 183 -16.05 18.36 -46.26
N PRO A 184 -14.73 18.19 -46.47
CA PRO A 184 -13.94 17.25 -45.69
C PRO A 184 -13.96 17.73 -44.24
N GLN A 185 -14.64 16.99 -43.38
CA GLN A 185 -14.48 17.11 -41.93
C GLN A 185 -13.00 16.87 -41.66
N GLN A 186 -12.29 17.93 -41.24
CA GLN A 186 -10.87 17.89 -40.97
C GLN A 186 -10.62 16.77 -39.96
N ALA A 187 -9.99 15.69 -40.43
CA ALA A 187 -9.39 14.70 -39.55
C ALA A 187 -8.30 15.45 -38.77
N ILE A 188 -8.61 15.82 -37.53
CA ILE A 188 -7.64 16.39 -36.61
C ILE A 188 -6.49 15.37 -36.51
N PRO A 189 -5.22 15.77 -36.76
CA PRO A 189 -4.09 14.85 -36.69
C PRO A 189 -3.98 14.27 -35.27
N PHE A 190 -4.49 13.06 -35.09
CA PHE A 190 -4.74 12.44 -33.78
C PHE A 190 -3.46 11.91 -33.09
N TYR A 191 -2.28 12.26 -33.59
CA TYR A 191 -0.98 11.82 -33.06
C TYR A 191 -0.41 12.73 -31.96
N GLN A 192 -0.98 13.91 -31.72
CA GLN A 192 -0.33 14.89 -30.83
C GLN A 192 -0.69 14.76 -29.34
N LEU A 193 -1.74 14.01 -28.98
CA LEU A 193 -2.06 13.72 -27.57
C LEU A 193 -1.23 12.56 -26.98
N GLN A 194 -0.41 11.90 -27.80
CA GLN A 194 0.42 10.78 -27.39
C GLN A 194 1.71 11.20 -26.66
N GLN A 195 2.19 12.45 -26.82
CA GLN A 195 3.46 12.87 -26.19
C GLN A 195 3.30 13.62 -24.86
N THR A 196 2.20 14.35 -24.62
CA THR A 196 2.12 15.23 -23.45
C THR A 196 1.85 14.47 -22.14
N GLN A 197 1.25 13.28 -22.19
CA GLN A 197 0.86 12.55 -20.98
C GLN A 197 1.92 11.52 -20.51
N GLN A 198 2.80 11.05 -21.40
CA GLN A 198 3.92 10.19 -21.01
C GLN A 198 5.07 10.97 -20.34
N ASN A 199 5.26 12.25 -20.69
CA ASN A 199 6.33 13.08 -20.10
C ASN A 199 5.97 13.76 -18.77
N GLY A 200 4.71 13.75 -18.35
CA GLY A 200 4.25 14.40 -17.12
C GLY A 200 4.36 13.54 -15.86
N ALA A 201 4.40 12.22 -15.99
CA ALA A 201 4.42 11.30 -14.83
C ALA A 201 5.84 10.88 -14.39
N ALA A 202 6.87 11.14 -15.22
CA ALA A 202 8.24 10.70 -14.95
C ALA A 202 9.12 11.71 -14.18
N LYS A 203 8.63 12.93 -13.87
CA LYS A 203 9.47 14.01 -13.30
C LYS A 203 9.28 14.32 -11.80
N ASN A 204 8.38 13.63 -11.08
CA ASN A 204 8.05 14.01 -9.71
C ASN A 204 8.55 13.04 -8.61
N ASN A 205 9.51 12.15 -8.89
CA ASN A 205 10.00 11.18 -7.90
C ASN A 205 11.52 11.19 -7.62
N GLU A 206 12.25 12.21 -8.07
CA GLU A 206 13.68 12.40 -7.75
C GLU A 206 13.91 13.78 -7.13
N ALA A 207 13.45 13.98 -5.89
CA ALA A 207 13.87 15.10 -5.05
C ALA A 207 13.47 14.85 -3.58
N ASN A 208 14.02 13.80 -2.97
CA ASN A 208 14.26 13.78 -1.52
C ASN A 208 15.21 12.63 -1.19
N GLU A 209 16.50 12.91 -1.32
CA GLU A 209 17.59 12.25 -0.59
C GLU A 209 18.47 13.33 0.02
#